data_AF-A0A081C5N6-F1
#
_entry.id   AF-A0A081C5N6-F1
#
_cell.length_a   1.000
_cell.length_b   1.000
_cell.length_c   1.000
_cell.angle_alpha   90.00
_cell.angle_beta   90.00
_cell.angle_gamma   90.00
#
_symmetry.space_group_name_H-M   'P 1'
#
loop_
_entity.id
_entity.type
_entity.pdbx_description
1 polymer ?
#
loop_
_entity_poly.entity_id
_entity_poly.type
_entity_poly.pdbx_seq_one_letter_code
_entity_poly.pdbx_strand_id
1 'polypeptide(L)'
;MTESEWTTRKTRIDARLRSLNPAWEIIPYHGGLDTSKLTRHAVEEYPTNHGPADYALFVNGRLLGILEAKKVGVSSQNVLEQAKRYAAGCPKTIGAWGFF
;
A
#
# COMPACT_ATOMS: atom_id res chain seq x y z
N MET A 1 -6.15 20.20 21.03
CA MET A 1 -6.59 19.02 20.25
C MET A 1 -5.37 18.20 19.94
N THR A 2 -5.20 17.07 20.61
CA THR A 2 -4.10 16.13 20.35
C THR A 2 -4.45 15.38 19.08
N GLU A 3 -3.83 15.78 17.96
CA GLU A 3 -3.85 15.00 16.71
C GLU A 3 -3.48 13.56 17.04
N SER A 4 -4.36 12.60 16.69
CA SER A 4 -4.05 11.20 16.93
C SER A 4 -2.85 10.82 16.06
N GLU A 5 -1.87 10.09 16.62
CA GLU A 5 -0.69 9.69 15.84
C GLU A 5 -1.06 8.92 14.56
N TRP A 6 -2.22 8.27 14.56
CA TRP A 6 -2.78 7.58 13.40
C TRP A 6 -3.14 8.55 12.28
N THR A 7 -3.80 9.67 12.60
CA THR A 7 -4.11 10.75 11.64
C THR A 7 -2.83 11.27 11.00
N THR A 8 -1.79 11.52 11.78
CA THR A 8 -0.51 12.01 11.25
C THR A 8 0.17 10.99 10.32
N ARG A 9 0.02 9.69 10.56
CA ARG A 9 0.58 8.63 9.69
C ARG A 9 -0.17 8.53 8.38
N LYS A 10 -1.51 8.52 8.41
CA LYS A 10 -2.32 8.55 7.20
C LYS A 10 -2.00 9.78 6.35
N THR A 11 -1.94 10.97 6.95
CA THR A 11 -1.57 12.21 6.25
C THR A 11 -0.21 12.13 5.55
N ARG A 12 0.79 11.44 6.15
CA ARG A 12 2.10 11.25 5.51
C ARG A 12 2.05 10.28 4.33
N ILE A 13 1.30 9.20 4.45
CA ILE A 13 1.10 8.22 3.38
C ILE A 13 0.37 8.89 2.22
N ASP A 14 -0.73 9.60 2.51
CA ASP A 14 -1.49 10.41 1.57
C ASP A 14 -0.61 11.39 0.80
N ALA A 15 0.20 12.18 1.52
CA ALA A 15 1.10 13.15 0.91
C ALA A 15 2.13 12.46 -0.01
N ARG A 16 2.63 11.28 0.37
CA ARG A 16 3.56 10.51 -0.45
C ARG A 16 2.90 9.96 -1.71
N LEU A 17 1.72 9.36 -1.59
CA LEU A 17 0.95 8.83 -2.72
C LEU A 17 0.59 9.93 -3.74
N ARG A 18 0.14 11.09 -3.25
CA ARG A 18 -0.22 12.24 -4.11
C ARG A 18 0.99 12.94 -4.73
N SER A 19 2.18 12.83 -4.15
CA SER A 19 3.42 13.46 -4.67
C SER A 19 4.19 12.62 -5.68
N LEU A 20 3.82 11.35 -5.88
CA LEU A 20 4.39 10.52 -6.93
C LEU A 20 4.02 11.08 -8.32
N ASN A 21 4.84 10.83 -9.33
CA ASN A 21 4.54 11.20 -10.70
C ASN A 21 4.54 9.96 -11.60
N PRO A 22 3.40 9.61 -12.20
CA PRO A 22 2.05 10.16 -11.96
C PRO A 22 1.47 9.88 -10.56
N ALA A 23 0.64 10.79 -10.07
CA ALA A 23 0.06 10.73 -8.72
C ALA A 23 -0.90 9.56 -8.56
N TRP A 24 -0.95 9.01 -7.34
CA TRP A 24 -1.92 7.99 -6.98
C TRP A 24 -3.22 8.63 -6.52
N GLU A 25 -4.33 8.08 -7.01
CA GLU A 25 -5.66 8.47 -6.57
C GLU A 25 -6.04 7.68 -5.32
N ILE A 26 -6.48 8.36 -4.26
CA ILE A 26 -6.83 7.71 -3.00
C ILE A 26 -8.35 7.69 -2.90
N ILE A 27 -8.93 6.50 -2.78
CA ILE A 27 -10.38 6.30 -2.72
C ILE A 27 -10.76 5.42 -1.53
N PRO A 28 -11.90 5.66 -0.86
CA PRO A 28 -12.39 4.74 0.17
C PRO A 28 -12.96 3.46 -0.46
N TYR A 29 -12.74 2.32 0.18
CA TYR A 29 -13.43 1.09 -0.19
C TYR A 29 -14.94 1.26 0.00
N HIS A 30 -15.70 0.70 -0.94
CA HIS A 30 -17.15 0.55 -0.81
C HIS A 30 -17.58 -0.79 -1.42
N GLY A 31 -18.71 -1.32 -0.95
CA GLY A 31 -19.28 -2.56 -1.47
C GLY A 31 -19.58 -2.42 -2.96
N GLY A 32 -19.04 -3.34 -3.77
CA GLY A 32 -19.19 -3.30 -5.22
C GLY A 32 -18.13 -2.49 -5.97
N LEU A 33 -17.03 -2.10 -5.31
CA LEU A 33 -15.89 -1.44 -5.97
C LEU A 33 -15.37 -2.31 -7.14
N ASP A 34 -15.51 -1.78 -8.35
CA ASP A 34 -15.02 -2.41 -9.57
C ASP A 34 -13.50 -2.22 -9.68
N THR A 35 -12.76 -3.22 -9.20
CA THR A 35 -11.31 -3.17 -9.19
C THR A 35 -10.72 -3.09 -10.59
N SER A 36 -11.41 -3.55 -11.64
CA SER A 36 -10.89 -3.54 -13.02
C SER A 36 -10.59 -2.14 -13.57
N LYS A 37 -11.27 -1.12 -13.04
CA LYS A 37 -11.08 0.29 -13.42
C LYS A 37 -9.93 0.96 -12.68
N LEU A 38 -9.34 0.29 -11.70
CA LEU A 38 -8.30 0.86 -10.86
C LEU A 38 -6.93 0.79 -11.55
N THR A 39 -6.51 1.90 -12.15
CA THR A 39 -5.24 2.00 -12.88
C THR A 39 -4.06 2.43 -12.02
N ARG A 40 -4.27 3.38 -11.10
CA ARG A 40 -3.29 3.79 -10.07
C ARG A 40 -4.02 4.33 -8.84
N HIS A 41 -4.65 3.42 -8.12
CA HIS A 41 -5.51 3.77 -6.98
C HIS A 41 -4.99 3.15 -5.69
N ALA A 42 -5.01 3.92 -4.62
CA ALA A 42 -4.86 3.45 -3.27
C ALA A 42 -6.24 3.40 -2.61
N VAL A 43 -6.73 2.21 -2.33
CA VAL A 43 -8.06 1.98 -1.76
C VAL A 43 -7.96 1.88 -0.24
N GLU A 44 -8.59 2.79 0.48
CA GLU A 44 -8.59 2.78 1.95
C GLU A 44 -9.54 1.71 2.50
N GLU A 45 -9.17 1.14 3.66
CA GLU A 45 -10.00 0.17 4.41
C GLU A 45 -10.42 -1.06 3.58
N TYR A 46 -9.52 -1.51 2.70
CA TYR A 46 -9.80 -2.62 1.79
C TYR A 46 -9.92 -3.94 2.56
N PRO A 47 -11.00 -4.73 2.36
CA PRO A 47 -11.21 -5.96 3.11
C PRO A 47 -10.18 -7.03 2.74
N THR A 48 -9.55 -7.62 3.75
CA THR A 48 -8.67 -8.79 3.59
C THR A 48 -9.09 -9.91 4.55
N ASN A 49 -8.55 -11.11 4.35
CA ASN A 49 -8.84 -12.27 5.21
C ASN A 49 -8.45 -12.09 6.68
N HIS A 50 -7.60 -11.11 7.00
CA HIS A 50 -7.14 -10.84 8.38
C HIS A 50 -7.67 -9.51 8.95
N GLY A 51 -8.63 -8.88 8.26
CA GLY A 51 -9.18 -7.57 8.62
C GLY A 51 -8.98 -6.52 7.52
N PRO A 52 -9.59 -5.33 7.66
CA PRO A 52 -9.41 -4.24 6.70
C PRO A 52 -7.97 -3.73 6.74
N ALA A 53 -7.37 -3.58 5.57
CA ALA A 53 -6.05 -2.98 5.39
C ALA A 53 -6.16 -1.44 5.33
N ASP A 54 -5.16 -0.71 5.84
CA ASP A 54 -5.16 0.76 5.78
C ASP A 54 -5.27 1.27 4.33
N TYR A 55 -4.42 0.75 3.42
CA TYR A 55 -4.48 1.04 1.97
C TYR A 55 -4.14 -0.21 1.13
N ALA A 56 -4.90 -0.46 0.08
CA ALA A 56 -4.60 -1.44 -0.96
C ALA A 56 -4.26 -0.75 -2.28
N LEU A 57 -3.10 -1.04 -2.84
CA LEU A 57 -2.59 -0.43 -4.06
C LEU A 57 -3.04 -1.25 -5.28
N PHE A 58 -3.74 -0.62 -6.21
CA PHE A 58 -4.20 -1.23 -7.46
C PHE A 58 -3.55 -0.58 -8.67
N VAL A 59 -3.06 -1.43 -9.58
CA VAL A 59 -2.53 -1.05 -10.89
C VAL A 59 -3.11 -1.93 -11.98
N ASN A 60 -3.70 -1.30 -13.02
CA ASN A 60 -4.36 -1.97 -14.14
C ASN A 60 -5.32 -3.09 -13.70
N GLY A 61 -6.11 -2.81 -12.68
CA GLY A 61 -7.09 -3.72 -12.09
C GLY A 61 -6.53 -4.86 -11.26
N ARG A 62 -5.23 -4.84 -10.97
CA ARG A 62 -4.56 -5.86 -10.15
C ARG A 62 -4.09 -5.26 -8.83
N LEU A 63 -4.27 -6.01 -7.75
CA LEU A 63 -3.71 -5.69 -6.45
C LEU A 63 -2.18 -5.80 -6.52
N LEU A 64 -1.48 -4.68 -6.39
CA LEU A 64 -0.02 -4.60 -6.37
C LEU A 64 0.54 -4.89 -4.97
N GLY A 65 -0.17 -4.46 -3.93
CA GLY A 65 0.26 -4.65 -2.55
C GLY A 65 -0.62 -3.92 -1.55
N ILE A 66 -0.33 -4.15 -0.27
CA ILE A 66 -1.00 -3.52 0.86
C ILE A 66 -0.01 -2.63 1.59
N LEU A 67 -0.47 -1.48 2.05
CA LEU A 67 0.31 -0.51 2.79
C LEU A 67 -0.37 -0.24 4.15
N GLU A 68 0.37 -0.54 5.22
CA GLU A 68 -0.08 -0.45 6.62
C GLU A 68 0.63 0.71 7.35
N ALA A 69 -0.13 1.55 8.04
CA ALA A 69 0.39 2.67 8.80
C ALA A 69 0.96 2.20 10.16
N LYS A 70 2.24 1.82 10.21
CA LYS A 70 2.87 1.39 11.47
C LYS A 70 3.32 2.54 12.37
N LYS A 71 3.25 2.31 13.70
CA LYS A 71 3.86 3.17 14.72
C LYS A 71 5.38 3.20 14.54
N VAL A 72 5.98 4.39 14.59
CA VAL A 72 7.45 4.58 14.59
C VAL A 72 7.97 4.01 15.92
N GLY A 73 8.46 2.78 15.91
CA GLY A 73 8.93 2.09 17.12
C GLY A 73 8.86 0.56 17.08
N VAL A 74 8.12 -0.04 16.15
CA VAL A 74 8.15 -1.50 15.92
C VAL A 74 9.15 -1.78 14.81
N SER A 75 10.20 -2.55 15.12
CA SER A 75 11.34 -2.82 14.24
C SER A 75 10.92 -3.36 12.86
N SER A 76 10.97 -2.48 11.86
CA SER A 76 10.79 -2.79 10.43
C SER A 76 11.91 -3.68 9.86
N GLN A 77 12.96 -3.94 10.64
CA GLN A 77 14.13 -4.73 10.23
C GLN A 77 13.78 -6.17 9.85
N ASN A 78 12.89 -6.84 10.60
CA ASN A 78 12.49 -8.22 10.27
C ASN A 78 11.53 -8.29 9.07
N VAL A 79 10.75 -7.24 8.82
CA VAL A 79 9.80 -7.18 7.70
C VAL A 79 10.50 -6.88 6.38
N LEU A 80 11.55 -6.06 6.40
CA LEU A 80 12.35 -5.75 5.21
C LEU A 80 13.07 -7.00 4.66
N GLU A 81 13.65 -7.83 5.52
CA GLU A 81 14.28 -9.08 5.12
C GLU A 81 13.29 -10.11 4.56
N GLN A 82 12.03 -10.07 5.02
CA GLN A 82 10.97 -10.92 4.49
C GLN A 82 10.43 -10.38 3.15
N ALA A 83 10.28 -9.06 3.00
CA ALA A 83 9.89 -8.42 1.75
C ALA A 83 10.92 -8.65 0.63
N LYS A 84 12.23 -8.59 0.95
CA LYS A 84 13.31 -8.96 0.01
C LYS A 84 13.19 -10.41 -0.44
N ARG A 85 12.93 -11.35 0.48
CA ARG A 85 12.74 -12.77 0.14
C ARG A 85 11.51 -13.01 -0.74
N TYR A 86 10.39 -12.34 -0.48
CA TYR A 86 9.20 -12.44 -1.34
C TYR A 86 9.42 -11.82 -2.72
N ALA A 87 10.15 -10.69 -2.82
CA ALA A 87 10.51 -10.10 -4.10
C ALA A 87 11.42 -11.01 -4.94
N ALA A 88 12.40 -11.66 -4.30
CA ALA A 88 13.29 -12.61 -4.96
C ALA A 88 12.58 -13.90 -5.41
N GLY A 89 11.52 -14.30 -4.71
CA GLY A 89 10.75 -15.52 -4.99
C GLY A 89 9.56 -15.35 -5.92
N CYS A 90 9.36 -14.18 -6.54
CA CYS A 90 8.20 -13.91 -7.40
C CYS A 90 8.54 -14.14 -8.89
N PRO A 91 8.27 -15.33 -9.46
CA PRO A 91 8.41 -15.53 -10.90
C PRO A 91 7.34 -14.71 -11.63
N LYS A 92 7.78 -13.88 -12.60
CA LYS A 92 7.00 -12.93 -13.42
C LYS A 92 6.68 -11.57 -12.76
N THR A 93 7.70 -10.86 -12.28
CA THR A 93 7.60 -9.42 -12.05
C THR A 93 7.87 -8.65 -13.36
N ILE A 94 7.16 -7.54 -13.59
CA ILE A 94 7.29 -6.69 -14.79
C ILE A 94 8.55 -5.78 -14.71
N GLY A 95 9.25 -5.80 -13.58
CA GLY A 95 10.52 -5.10 -13.38
C GLY A 95 11.58 -6.06 -12.85
N ALA A 96 12.77 -6.00 -13.45
CA ALA A 96 13.97 -6.59 -12.89
C ALA A 96 14.43 -5.73 -11.71
N TRP A 97 14.14 -6.17 -10.49
CA TRP A 97 14.67 -5.54 -9.29
C TRP A 97 16.10 -6.05 -9.10
N GLY A 98 17.02 -5.36 -9.78
CA GLY A 98 18.44 -5.64 -9.74
C GLY A 98 18.97 -5.68 -8.30
N PHE A 99 19.75 -6.70 -8.04
CA PHE A 99 20.59 -6.87 -6.87
C PHE A 99 21.47 -5.61 -6.68
N PHE A 100 21.53 -5.10 -5.46
CA PHE A 100 22.63 -4.26 -4.99
C PHE A 100 23.67 -5.16 -4.33
#